data_AF-A0A6A5UJ20-F1
#
_entry.id   AF-A0A6A5UJ20-F1
#
_cell.length_a   1.000
_cell.length_b   1.000
_cell.length_c   1.000
_cell.angle_alpha   90.00
_cell.angle_beta   90.00
_cell.angle_gamma   90.00
#
_symmetry.space_group_name_H-M   'P 1'
#
loop_
_entity.id
_entity.type
_entity.pdbx_description
1 polymer ?
#
loop_
_entity_poly.entity_id
_entity_poly.type
_entity_poly.pdbx_seq_one_letter_code
_entity_poly.pdbx_strand_id
1 'polypeptide(L)'
;MASYGMHCELRDITQAYVQSTDRLTRTLFARPLRELRESFPPRTIFRVVRPLYGAAESGLYWFKTYHNYHKDKLRMETSSYNPCLLITHKGITTFRIIGL
;
A
#
# COMPACT_ATOMS: atom_id res chain seq x y z
N MET A 1 37.06 4.78 2.48
CA MET A 1 35.90 5.66 2.68
C MET A 1 34.83 4.83 3.37
N ALA A 2 34.54 5.14 4.63
CA ALA A 2 33.60 4.35 5.45
C ALA A 2 32.17 4.50 4.88
N SER A 3 31.61 3.40 4.39
CA SER A 3 30.18 3.30 4.15
C SER A 3 29.48 3.36 5.50
N TYR A 4 28.89 4.50 5.84
CA TYR A 4 27.90 4.55 6.91
C TYR A 4 26.78 3.59 6.51
N GLY A 5 26.51 2.55 7.32
CA GLY A 5 25.58 1.45 7.03
C GLY A 5 24.11 1.87 6.83
N MET A 6 23.86 2.64 5.78
CA MET A 6 22.54 3.10 5.36
C MET A 6 22.04 2.15 4.28
N HIS A 7 20.94 1.45 4.57
CA HIS A 7 20.32 0.51 3.64
C HIS A 7 19.09 1.20 3.03
N CYS A 8 19.19 1.60 1.77
CA CYS A 8 18.10 2.20 1.03
C CYS A 8 17.26 1.09 0.39
N GLU A 9 15.95 1.06 0.66
CA GLU A 9 15.02 0.09 0.07
C GLU A 9 14.03 0.82 -0.85
N LEU A 10 13.83 0.29 -2.05
CA LEU A 10 12.88 0.83 -3.03
C LEU A 10 11.47 0.27 -2.80
N ARG A 11 10.47 1.10 -3.14
CA ARG A 11 9.04 0.88 -2.94
C ARG A 11 8.44 -0.12 -3.93
N ASP A 12 8.91 -1.35 -3.99
CA ASP A 12 8.14 -2.38 -4.72
C ASP A 12 7.09 -3.00 -3.81
N ILE A 13 5.97 -2.30 -3.66
CA ILE A 13 4.83 -2.78 -2.87
C ILE A 13 3.58 -2.72 -3.74
N THR A 14 3.61 -3.51 -4.81
CA THR A 14 2.43 -3.88 -5.62
C THR A 14 1.32 -4.52 -4.78
N GLN A 15 1.65 -5.07 -3.61
CA GLN A 15 0.74 -5.84 -2.74
C GLN A 15 -0.03 -5.02 -1.69
N ALA A 16 0.30 -3.75 -1.46
CA ALA A 16 -0.35 -2.97 -0.39
C ALA A 16 -1.85 -2.73 -0.65
N TYR A 17 -2.29 -2.75 -1.91
CA TYR A 17 -3.71 -2.71 -2.27
C TYR A 17 -4.47 -3.94 -1.72
N VAL A 18 -3.91 -5.13 -1.88
CA VAL A 18 -4.50 -6.39 -1.41
C VAL A 18 -4.52 -6.46 0.11
N GLN A 19 -3.55 -5.81 0.75
CA GLN A 19 -3.44 -5.76 2.22
C GLN A 19 -4.37 -4.74 2.88
N SER A 20 -4.99 -3.84 2.10
CA SER A 20 -5.93 -2.89 2.67
C SER A 20 -7.18 -3.61 3.19
N THR A 21 -7.45 -3.44 4.48
CA THR A 21 -8.64 -3.98 5.15
C THR A 21 -9.80 -2.99 5.19
N ASP A 22 -9.56 -1.75 4.77
CA ASP A 22 -10.55 -0.70 4.72
C ASP A 22 -11.66 -1.03 3.72
N ARG A 23 -12.87 -0.55 4.02
CA ARG A 23 -14.00 -0.62 3.10
C ARG A 23 -14.00 0.61 2.20
N LEU A 24 -14.42 0.42 0.95
CA LEU A 24 -14.66 1.53 0.04
C LEU A 24 -15.78 2.43 0.58
N THR A 25 -15.58 3.74 0.53
CA THR A 25 -16.58 4.73 0.93
C THR A 25 -17.75 4.76 -0.04
N ARG A 26 -17.49 4.54 -1.33
CA ARG A 26 -18.51 4.46 -2.38
C ARG A 26 -18.78 3.02 -2.80
N THR A 27 -19.99 2.78 -3.27
CA THR A 27 -20.34 1.48 -3.87
C THR A 27 -19.80 1.40 -5.28
N LEU A 28 -18.98 0.39 -5.55
CA LEU A 28 -18.46 0.09 -6.88
C LEU A 28 -18.95 -1.27 -7.36
N PHE A 29 -19.31 -1.32 -8.64
CA PHE A 29 -19.70 -2.55 -9.31
C PHE A 29 -18.74 -2.84 -10.46
N ALA A 30 -18.35 -4.10 -10.60
CA ALA A 30 -17.47 -4.57 -11.65
C ALA A 30 -18.07 -5.79 -12.34
N ARG A 31 -17.76 -5.97 -13.62
CA ARG A 31 -18.07 -7.22 -14.32
C ARG A 31 -16.96 -8.23 -14.05
N PRO A 32 -17.26 -9.55 -14.07
CA PRO A 32 -16.24 -10.57 -14.07
C PRO A 32 -15.26 -10.36 -15.23
N LEU A 33 -13.99 -10.68 -14.97
CA LEU A 33 -12.96 -10.74 -16.02
C LEU A 33 -13.37 -11.76 -17.09
N ARG A 34 -12.91 -11.55 -18.32
CA ARG A 34 -13.29 -12.39 -19.46
C ARG A 34 -12.96 -13.86 -19.20
N GLU A 35 -11.81 -14.10 -18.56
CA GLU A 35 -11.27 -15.41 -18.21
C GLU A 35 -12.11 -16.14 -17.16
N LEU A 36 -12.85 -15.40 -16.32
CA LEU A 36 -13.68 -15.96 -15.25
C LEU A 36 -15.16 -16.01 -15.63
N ARG A 37 -15.54 -15.48 -16.79
CA ARG A 37 -16.95 -15.28 -17.16
C ARG A 37 -17.74 -16.60 -17.21
N GLU A 38 -17.12 -17.67 -17.66
CA GLU A 38 -17.71 -19.02 -17.73
C GLU A 38 -17.95 -19.63 -16.34
N SER A 39 -17.19 -19.20 -15.33
CA SER A 39 -17.32 -19.69 -13.95
C SER A 39 -18.51 -19.10 -13.20
N PHE A 40 -19.22 -18.13 -13.80
CA PHE A 40 -20.35 -17.44 -13.16
C PHE A 40 -21.58 -17.41 -14.08
N PRO A 41 -22.80 -17.35 -13.51
CA PRO A 41 -24.00 -17.22 -14.30
C PRO A 41 -23.95 -16.00 -15.25
N PRO A 42 -24.65 -16.06 -16.41
CA PRO A 42 -24.77 -14.93 -17.30
C PRO A 42 -25.28 -13.68 -16.56
N ARG A 43 -24.75 -12.51 -16.94
CA ARG A 43 -25.11 -11.21 -16.35
C ARG A 43 -24.75 -11.04 -14.88
N THR A 44 -23.81 -11.82 -14.35
CA THR A 44 -23.23 -11.60 -13.03
C THR A 44 -22.53 -10.23 -12.92
N ILE A 45 -22.74 -9.55 -11.80
CA ILE A 45 -22.08 -8.29 -11.42
C ILE A 45 -21.49 -8.48 -10.02
N PHE A 46 -20.26 -8.06 -9.82
CA PHE A 46 -19.60 -8.06 -8.52
C PHE A 46 -19.73 -6.70 -7.85
N ARG A 47 -20.05 -6.71 -6.55
CA ARG A 47 -19.87 -5.53 -5.70
C ARG A 47 -18.44 -5.55 -5.15
N VAL A 48 -17.67 -4.52 -5.48
CA VAL A 48 -16.31 -4.36 -4.96
C VAL A 48 -16.40 -3.87 -3.52
N VAL A 49 -15.89 -4.66 -2.56
CA VAL A 49 -16.01 -4.37 -1.12
C VAL A 49 -14.77 -3.63 -0.59
N ARG A 50 -13.60 -3.93 -1.17
CA ARG A 50 -12.29 -3.42 -0.76
C ARG A 50 -11.58 -2.73 -1.93
N PRO A 51 -10.57 -1.88 -1.66
CA PRO A 51 -9.84 -1.16 -2.70
C PRO A 51 -9.30 -2.10 -3.77
N LEU A 52 -9.62 -1.81 -5.03
CA LEU A 52 -9.15 -2.53 -6.20
C LEU A 52 -8.25 -1.60 -7.02
N TYR A 53 -7.16 -2.13 -7.58
CA TYR A 53 -6.30 -1.36 -8.47
C TYR A 53 -7.12 -0.69 -9.60
N GLY A 54 -6.84 0.59 -9.88
CA GLY A 54 -7.56 1.38 -10.88
C GLY A 54 -8.84 2.06 -10.39
N ALA A 55 -9.34 1.78 -9.18
CA ALA A 55 -10.38 2.61 -8.59
C ALA A 55 -9.77 3.92 -8.06
N ALA A 56 -10.43 5.06 -8.33
CA ALA A 56 -9.88 6.40 -8.01
C ALA A 56 -9.42 6.57 -6.56
N GLU A 57 -10.10 5.95 -5.60
CA GLU A 57 -9.79 6.06 -4.16
C GLU A 57 -8.66 5.13 -3.72
N SER A 58 -8.31 4.12 -4.54
CA SER A 58 -7.39 3.05 -4.14
C SER A 58 -5.98 3.56 -3.81
N GLY A 59 -5.52 4.63 -4.45
CA GLY A 59 -4.22 5.24 -4.14
C GLY A 59 -4.14 5.75 -2.69
N LEU A 60 -5.25 6.29 -2.17
CA LEU A 60 -5.33 6.77 -0.79
C LEU A 60 -5.30 5.60 0.20
N TYR A 61 -6.08 4.55 -0.06
CA TYR A 61 -6.10 3.35 0.77
C TYR A 61 -4.75 2.62 0.76
N TRP A 62 -4.08 2.58 -0.39
CA TRP A 62 -2.71 2.09 -0.52
C TRP A 62 -1.77 2.91 0.36
N PHE A 63 -1.79 4.24 0.24
CA PHE A 63 -0.90 5.11 1.00
C PHE A 63 -1.14 4.94 2.51
N LYS A 64 -2.40 4.92 2.95
CA LYS A 64 -2.74 4.70 4.37
C LYS A 64 -2.23 3.36 4.89
N THR A 65 -2.50 2.26 4.16
CA THR A 65 -2.09 0.91 4.57
C THR A 65 -0.57 0.81 4.66
N TYR A 66 0.12 1.31 3.64
CA TYR A 66 1.58 1.39 3.58
C TYR A 66 2.14 2.23 4.73
N HIS A 67 1.65 3.45 4.92
CA HIS A 67 2.19 4.40 5.88
C HIS A 67 2.01 3.92 7.32
N ASN A 68 0.83 3.38 7.62
CA ASN A 68 0.54 2.79 8.93
C ASN A 68 1.42 1.56 9.20
N TYR A 69 1.66 0.70 8.21
CA TYR A 69 2.56 -0.43 8.39
C TYR A 69 3.96 0.02 8.81
N HIS A 70 4.53 1.01 8.12
CA HIS A 70 5.88 1.48 8.43
C HIS A 70 5.96 2.19 9.78
N LYS A 71 4.93 2.96 10.14
CA LYS A 71 4.87 3.60 11.45
C LYS A 71 4.66 2.60 12.57
N ASP A 72 3.65 1.75 12.46
CA ASP A 72 3.19 0.93 13.59
C ASP A 72 3.97 -0.38 13.72
N LYS A 73 4.35 -1.01 12.60
CA LYS A 73 5.06 -2.29 12.59
C LYS A 73 6.58 -2.11 12.56
N LEU A 74 7.06 -1.19 11.74
CA LEU A 74 8.50 -0.93 11.62
C LEU A 74 9.01 0.17 12.54
N ARG A 75 8.12 0.82 13.31
CA ARG A 75 8.45 1.87 14.29
C ARG A 75 9.25 3.01 13.66
N MET A 76 8.91 3.35 12.42
CA MET A 76 9.48 4.49 11.71
C MET A 76 8.69 5.76 12.03
N GLU A 77 9.37 6.89 11.99
CA GLU A 77 8.75 8.19 12.16
C GLU A 77 8.84 9.01 10.88
N THR A 78 7.83 9.84 10.68
CA THR A 78 7.76 10.77 9.56
C THR A 78 8.67 11.97 9.81
N SER A 79 9.49 12.33 8.81
CA SER A 79 10.29 13.56 8.85
C SER A 79 9.40 14.78 8.99
N SER A 80 9.82 15.75 9.80
CA SER A 80 9.12 17.04 9.96
C SER A 80 9.09 17.86 8.67
N TYR A 81 10.01 17.60 7.74
CA TYR A 81 10.13 18.35 6.49
C TYR A 81 9.33 17.71 5.33
N ASN A 82 9.29 16.39 5.25
CA ASN A 82 8.61 15.66 4.18
C ASN A 82 7.77 14.49 4.73
N PRO A 83 6.43 14.51 4.58
CA PRO A 83 5.56 13.48 5.12
C PRO A 83 5.73 12.09 4.47
N CYS A 84 6.34 12.04 3.30
CA CYS A 84 6.65 10.81 2.58
C CYS A 84 8.04 10.25 2.93
N LEU A 85 8.84 10.98 3.72
CA LEU A 85 10.16 10.55 4.18
C LEU A 85 10.02 9.94 5.58
N LEU A 86 10.25 8.63 5.69
CA LEU A 86 10.22 7.89 6.94
C LEU A 86 11.64 7.56 7.41
N ILE A 87 11.89 7.70 8.71
CA ILE A 87 13.20 7.58 9.35
C ILE A 87 13.11 6.61 10.53
N THR A 88 14.11 5.73 10.69
CA THR A 88 14.29 4.88 11.87
C THR A 88 15.19 5.54 12.92
N HIS A 89 14.84 5.40 14.20
CA HIS A 89 15.66 5.90 15.32
C HIS A 89 16.72 4.88 15.80
N LYS A 90 17.72 5.39 16.52
CA LYS A 90 18.92 4.65 17.01
C LYS A 90 18.54 3.33 17.73
N GLY A 91 19.22 2.24 17.34
CA GLY A 91 19.03 0.89 17.92
C GLY A 91 18.84 -0.20 16.86
N ILE A 92 18.48 0.20 15.63
CA ILE A 92 18.54 -0.63 14.44
C ILE A 92 19.90 -0.33 13.78
N THR A 93 20.74 -1.36 13.58
CA THR A 93 22.07 -1.23 12.96
C THR A 93 22.04 -0.74 11.51
N THR A 94 20.85 -0.48 10.98
CA THR A 94 20.57 -0.05 9.61
C THR A 94 19.60 1.14 9.62
N PHE A 95 20.05 2.24 9.04
CA PHE A 95 19.19 3.39 8.71
C PHE A 95 18.42 3.05 7.44
N ARG A 96 17.08 3.10 7.48
CA ARG A 96 16.22 2.86 6.31
C ARG A 96 15.53 4.16 5.92
N ILE A 97 15.70 4.55 4.66
CA ILE A 97 14.95 5.64 4.03
C ILE A 97 13.98 5.02 3.06
N ILE A 98 12.74 5.47 3.09
CA ILE A 98 11.77 5.12 2.04
C ILE A 98 11.21 6.39 1.43
N GLY A 99 11.64 6.70 0.20
CA GLY A 99 11.29 7.85 -0.63
C GLY A 99 11.44 7.43 -2.09
N LEU A 100 10.37 7.36 -2.88
CA LEU A 100 9.91 8.39 -3.83
C LEU A 100 8.40 8.21 -4.04
#